data_AF-A0A7H9B5W1-F1
#
_entry.id   AF-A0A7H9B5W1-F1
#
_cell.length_a   1.000
_cell.length_b   1.000
_cell.length_c   1.000
_cell.angle_alpha   90.00
_cell.angle_beta   90.00
_cell.angle_gamma   90.00
#
_symmetry.space_group_name_H-M   'P 1'
#
loop_
_entity.id
_entity.type
_entity.pdbx_description
1 polymer ?
#
loop_
_entity_poly.entity_id
_entity_poly.type
_entity_poly.pdbx_seq_one_letter_code
_entity_poly.pdbx_strand_id
1 'polypeptide(L)'
;MSEPETPLHAEANQELDINTVNELEIRDIEGLDLNPDLDDTETGESTKFDLNTAIEPQKRNRADEEEGENMFDDYDDFKPQINISSPFASNTKLNNLQNHHQIDNDGPLEKNRRLSLSQQSKFIAYCDEKLLNIQRKFVQSRGLNPQNGYSGLLLLLVDFKSLIDFIWYSIEGRPNTDYLLTEDPLETSQEQYFGRESTYFGQSAYLIRIADDLLDYTEKFEMKSITLDKQIATLSKLFKLLFILDSIFSRLIDGAVPGRVKMSVTDSVRLTSIAERTRLKLPWFFENQDIHGYHYEVSKIYEETLERCAK
;
A
#
# COMPACT_ATOMS: atom_id res chain seq x y z
N MET A 1 -55.79 -26.14 -11.45
CA MET A 1 -55.80 -24.79 -10.86
C MET A 1 -55.17 -23.88 -11.88
N SER A 2 -55.82 -22.76 -12.21
CA SER A 2 -55.31 -21.80 -13.19
C SER A 2 -54.19 -20.99 -12.55
N GLU A 3 -53.11 -20.75 -13.30
CA GLU A 3 -51.98 -19.93 -12.84
C GLU A 3 -52.44 -18.48 -12.58
N PRO A 4 -51.91 -17.82 -11.53
CA PRO A 4 -52.25 -16.44 -11.24
C PRO A 4 -51.67 -15.51 -12.30
N GLU A 5 -52.45 -14.51 -12.73
CA GLU A 5 -52.00 -13.51 -13.68
C GLU A 5 -50.86 -12.68 -13.10
N THR A 6 -49.85 -12.42 -13.94
CA THR A 6 -48.68 -11.63 -13.56
C THR A 6 -49.05 -10.14 -13.47
N PRO A 7 -48.51 -9.39 -12.48
CA PRO A 7 -48.82 -7.97 -12.32
C PRO A 7 -48.33 -7.16 -13.52
N LEU A 8 -49.16 -6.22 -13.98
CA LEU A 8 -48.78 -5.28 -15.05
C LEU A 8 -47.73 -4.29 -14.52
N HIS A 9 -46.57 -4.23 -15.18
CA HIS A 9 -45.53 -3.25 -14.90
C HIS A 9 -45.95 -1.85 -15.39
N ALA A 10 -45.58 -0.80 -14.65
CA ALA A 10 -45.81 0.58 -15.06
C ALA A 10 -45.02 0.94 -16.34
N GLU A 11 -45.60 1.82 -17.16
CA GLU A 11 -44.94 2.33 -18.37
C GLU A 11 -43.80 3.31 -18.04
N ALA A 12 -42.89 3.53 -18.99
CA ALA A 12 -41.62 4.25 -18.79
C ALA A 12 -41.73 5.69 -18.24
N ASN A 13 -42.92 6.31 -18.28
CA ASN A 13 -43.15 7.69 -17.83
C ASN A 13 -44.12 7.79 -16.63
N GLN A 14 -44.38 6.68 -15.94
CA GLN A 14 -45.33 6.62 -14.83
C GLN A 14 -44.59 6.26 -13.54
N GLU A 15 -44.45 7.21 -12.62
CA GLU A 15 -43.95 6.95 -11.26
C GLU A 15 -45.09 6.33 -10.43
N LEU A 16 -44.84 5.13 -9.89
CA LEU A 16 -45.76 4.47 -8.97
C LEU A 16 -45.61 5.07 -7.57
N ASP A 17 -46.72 5.48 -6.96
CA ASP A 17 -46.75 5.93 -5.58
C ASP A 17 -46.56 4.72 -4.65
N ILE A 18 -45.35 4.56 -4.12
CA ILE A 18 -44.95 3.45 -3.23
C ILE A 18 -45.83 3.31 -1.98
N ASN A 19 -46.60 4.34 -1.61
CA ASN A 19 -47.53 4.29 -0.49
C ASN A 19 -48.82 3.49 -0.78
N THR A 20 -49.04 3.10 -2.04
CA THR A 20 -50.19 2.28 -2.46
C THR A 20 -49.88 0.78 -2.56
N VAL A 21 -48.63 0.37 -2.31
CA VAL A 21 -48.25 -1.03 -2.23
C VAL A 21 -48.72 -1.57 -0.88
N ASN A 22 -49.76 -2.41 -0.88
CA ASN A 22 -50.20 -3.10 0.32
C ASN A 22 -49.06 -3.99 0.83
N GLU A 23 -48.61 -3.74 2.06
CA GLU A 23 -47.73 -4.65 2.79
C GLU A 23 -48.45 -6.00 2.95
N LEU A 24 -47.73 -7.10 2.67
CA LEU A 24 -48.29 -8.44 2.83
C LEU A 24 -48.64 -8.67 4.30
N GLU A 25 -49.83 -9.20 4.57
CA GLU A 25 -50.22 -9.53 5.94
C GLU A 25 -49.31 -10.67 6.45
N ILE A 26 -48.89 -10.60 7.71
CA ILE A 26 -47.97 -11.57 8.34
C ILE A 26 -48.50 -13.02 8.22
N ARG A 27 -49.82 -13.20 8.09
CA ARG A 27 -50.47 -14.49 7.86
C ARG A 27 -50.18 -15.10 6.49
N ASP A 28 -49.90 -14.28 5.48
CA ASP A 28 -49.52 -14.75 4.13
C ASP A 28 -48.08 -15.28 4.12
N ILE A 29 -47.25 -14.84 5.07
CA ILE A 29 -45.86 -15.29 5.25
C ILE A 29 -45.81 -16.62 6.03
N GLU A 30 -46.75 -16.85 6.95
CA GLU A 30 -46.83 -18.07 7.76
C GLU A 30 -47.15 -19.34 6.95
N GLY A 31 -47.65 -19.20 5.72
CA GLY A 31 -47.90 -20.32 4.80
C GLY A 31 -46.69 -20.75 3.95
N LEU A 32 -45.56 -20.03 4.01
CA LEU A 32 -44.32 -20.36 3.31
C LEU A 32 -43.47 -21.29 4.18
N ASP A 33 -43.82 -22.57 4.18
CA ASP A 33 -42.96 -23.60 4.76
C ASP A 33 -41.71 -23.78 3.89
N LEU A 34 -40.62 -23.12 4.28
CA LEU A 34 -39.34 -23.12 3.57
C LEU A 34 -38.50 -24.38 3.86
N ASN A 35 -38.93 -25.28 4.75
CA ASN A 35 -38.20 -26.50 5.12
C ASN A 35 -39.15 -27.65 5.50
N PRO A 36 -39.77 -28.34 4.53
CA PRO A 36 -40.74 -29.42 4.79
C PRO A 36 -40.12 -30.75 5.29
N ASP A 37 -38.80 -30.82 5.46
CA ASP A 37 -38.05 -32.06 5.79
C ASP A 37 -37.48 -32.08 7.22
N LEU A 38 -37.96 -31.22 8.13
CA LEU A 38 -37.48 -31.15 9.52
C LEU A 38 -38.49 -31.60 10.59
N ASP A 39 -39.44 -32.45 10.22
CA ASP A 39 -40.28 -33.16 11.19
C ASP A 39 -39.90 -34.65 11.23
N ASP A 40 -39.05 -35.01 12.21
CA ASP A 40 -39.19 -36.23 13.01
C ASP A 40 -38.06 -36.30 14.06
N THR A 41 -38.28 -35.66 15.21
CA THR A 41 -38.06 -36.27 16.55
C THR A 41 -38.47 -35.29 17.65
N GLU A 42 -39.73 -35.42 18.09
CA GLU A 42 -40.19 -34.98 19.41
C GLU A 42 -39.26 -35.58 20.50
N THR A 43 -38.86 -34.89 21.56
CA THR A 43 -39.68 -34.55 22.72
C THR A 43 -38.78 -33.82 23.73
N GLY A 44 -39.36 -32.88 24.48
CA GLY A 44 -38.63 -31.94 25.33
C GLY A 44 -38.04 -32.52 26.62
N GLU A 45 -37.19 -31.72 27.27
CA GLU A 45 -37.29 -31.41 28.70
C GLU A 45 -36.26 -30.34 29.10
N SER A 46 -36.77 -29.30 29.75
CA SER A 46 -36.00 -28.27 30.43
C SER A 46 -35.22 -28.86 31.61
N THR A 47 -33.89 -28.84 31.60
CA THR A 47 -33.10 -29.03 32.83
C THR A 47 -31.94 -28.05 32.96
N LYS A 48 -31.82 -27.54 34.18
CA LYS A 48 -30.87 -26.54 34.68
C LYS A 48 -29.48 -27.16 34.89
N PHE A 49 -28.44 -26.31 34.78
CA PHE A 49 -27.13 -26.32 35.46
C PHE A 49 -26.44 -27.67 35.72
N ASP A 50 -25.21 -27.85 35.18
CA ASP A 50 -24.02 -27.84 36.04
C ASP A 50 -22.71 -27.77 35.24
N LEU A 51 -21.74 -27.04 35.81
CA LEU A 51 -20.35 -26.92 35.35
C LEU A 51 -19.56 -28.20 35.67
N ASN A 52 -18.55 -28.45 34.84
CA ASN A 52 -17.44 -29.40 34.98
C ASN A 52 -17.69 -30.83 34.47
N THR A 53 -17.47 -31.05 33.17
CA THR A 53 -16.73 -32.23 32.71
C THR A 53 -15.97 -31.86 31.44
N ALA A 54 -14.64 -31.97 31.48
CA ALA A 54 -13.77 -31.81 30.33
C ALA A 54 -14.06 -32.91 29.30
N ILE A 55 -14.51 -32.52 28.11
CA ILE A 55 -14.66 -33.40 26.96
C ILE A 55 -13.83 -32.80 25.83
N GLU A 56 -12.84 -33.58 25.39
CA GLU A 56 -11.97 -33.30 24.26
C GLU A 56 -12.77 -32.90 23.01
N PRO A 57 -12.31 -31.93 22.20
CA PRO A 57 -12.95 -31.64 20.93
C PRO A 57 -12.69 -32.83 19.99
N GLN A 58 -13.69 -33.70 19.87
CA GLN A 58 -13.73 -34.72 18.84
C GLN A 58 -13.63 -34.03 17.47
N LYS A 59 -12.53 -34.33 16.78
CA LYS A 59 -12.31 -34.11 15.36
C LYS A 59 -13.55 -34.59 14.60
N ARG A 60 -14.40 -33.66 14.20
CA ARG A 60 -15.35 -33.90 13.12
C ARG A 60 -14.52 -34.04 11.85
N ASN A 61 -14.36 -35.28 11.38
CA ASN A 61 -13.90 -35.54 10.02
C ASN A 61 -14.95 -34.96 9.06
N ARG A 62 -14.71 -33.75 8.57
CA ARG A 62 -15.38 -33.21 7.39
C ARG A 62 -14.66 -33.81 6.18
N ALA A 63 -15.23 -34.90 5.67
CA ALA A 63 -15.07 -35.25 4.27
C ALA A 63 -16.01 -34.32 3.48
N ASP A 64 -15.51 -33.83 2.35
CA ASP A 64 -16.20 -33.08 1.30
C ASP A 64 -16.60 -31.63 1.62
N GLU A 65 -15.60 -30.74 1.69
CA GLU A 65 -15.72 -29.30 1.42
C GLU A 65 -14.58 -28.81 0.50
N GLU A 66 -14.30 -29.49 -0.61
CA GLU A 66 -13.28 -29.01 -1.58
C GLU A 66 -13.83 -28.01 -2.62
N GLU A 67 -15.12 -27.67 -2.60
CA GLU A 67 -15.71 -26.74 -3.59
C GLU A 67 -16.03 -25.34 -3.04
N GLY A 68 -15.76 -25.07 -1.75
CA GLY A 68 -16.09 -23.80 -1.08
C GLY A 68 -14.90 -22.94 -0.61
N GLU A 69 -13.67 -23.47 -0.62
CA GLU A 69 -12.51 -22.77 -0.02
C GLU A 69 -12.01 -21.55 -0.81
N ASN A 70 -12.48 -21.33 -2.05
CA ASN A 70 -12.06 -20.17 -2.85
C ASN A 70 -12.89 -18.89 -2.61
N MET A 71 -13.85 -18.88 -1.67
CA MET A 71 -14.70 -17.70 -1.47
C MET A 71 -14.19 -16.73 -0.39
N PHE A 72 -13.24 -17.16 0.45
CA PHE A 72 -12.69 -16.35 1.53
C PHE A 72 -11.18 -16.23 1.39
N ASP A 73 -10.67 -15.00 1.45
CA ASP A 73 -9.22 -14.73 1.51
C ASP A 73 -8.60 -15.45 2.72
N ASP A 74 -7.41 -16.03 2.53
CA ASP A 74 -6.69 -16.68 3.61
C ASP A 74 -6.37 -15.66 4.72
N TYR A 75 -6.64 -16.01 5.97
CA TYR A 75 -6.33 -15.14 7.11
C TYR A 75 -4.83 -14.76 7.16
N ASP A 76 -3.97 -15.63 6.66
CA ASP A 76 -2.53 -15.39 6.61
C ASP A 76 -2.12 -14.30 5.61
N ASP A 77 -2.95 -13.96 4.61
CA ASP A 77 -2.69 -12.91 3.62
C ASP A 77 -2.82 -11.49 4.21
N PHE A 78 -3.49 -11.35 5.35
CA PHE A 78 -3.62 -10.09 6.08
C PHE A 78 -2.51 -9.85 7.11
N LYS A 79 -1.52 -10.75 7.19
CA LYS A 79 -0.34 -10.57 8.04
C LYS A 79 0.81 -9.94 7.25
N PRO A 80 1.67 -9.13 7.88
CA PRO A 80 2.86 -8.59 7.22
C PRO A 80 3.78 -9.74 6.76
N GLN A 81 3.98 -9.87 5.45
CA GLN A 81 4.90 -10.83 4.85
C GLN A 81 6.32 -10.25 4.73
N ILE A 82 6.44 -8.93 4.70
CA ILE A 82 7.70 -8.26 4.44
C ILE A 82 8.41 -7.91 5.76
N ASN A 83 9.66 -8.36 5.87
CA ASN A 83 10.53 -7.93 6.95
C ASN A 83 11.00 -6.48 6.74
N ILE A 84 10.26 -5.54 7.33
CA ILE A 84 10.52 -4.09 7.32
C ILE A 84 11.86 -3.77 8.00
N SER A 85 12.26 -4.53 9.03
CA SER A 85 13.53 -4.32 9.75
C SER A 85 14.79 -4.71 8.95
N SER A 86 14.61 -5.37 7.81
CA SER A 86 15.72 -5.71 6.92
C SER A 86 16.01 -4.55 5.95
N PRO A 87 17.29 -4.16 5.75
CA PRO A 87 17.64 -3.06 4.87
C PRO A 87 17.26 -3.32 3.40
N PHE A 88 17.15 -2.25 2.60
CA PHE A 88 16.87 -2.37 1.17
C PHE A 88 18.03 -3.04 0.41
N ALA A 89 19.27 -2.77 0.83
CA ALA A 89 20.47 -3.48 0.39
C ALA A 89 21.04 -4.30 1.55
N SER A 90 21.35 -5.58 1.33
CA SER A 90 21.83 -6.52 2.36
C SER A 90 23.12 -6.10 3.10
N ASN A 91 23.77 -5.02 2.67
CA ASN A 91 25.05 -4.55 3.18
C ASN A 91 24.92 -3.43 4.24
N THR A 92 23.73 -2.84 4.42
CA THR A 92 23.51 -1.73 5.37
C THR A 92 22.94 -2.26 6.69
N LYS A 93 23.75 -2.32 7.75
CA LYS A 93 23.25 -2.70 9.08
C LYS A 93 22.38 -1.58 9.66
N LEU A 94 21.06 -1.82 9.75
CA LEU A 94 20.08 -0.86 10.28
C LEU A 94 20.40 -0.40 11.71
N ASN A 95 20.91 -1.31 12.55
CA ASN A 95 21.29 -1.02 13.94
C ASN A 95 22.44 0.01 14.06
N ASN A 96 23.29 0.13 13.04
CA ASN A 96 24.35 1.15 13.03
C ASN A 96 23.79 2.55 12.67
N LEU A 97 22.62 2.63 12.02
CA LEU A 97 21.92 3.89 11.74
C LEU A 97 21.14 4.37 12.98
N GLN A 98 20.55 3.44 13.75
CA GLN A 98 19.89 3.76 15.02
C GLN A 98 20.87 4.27 16.10
N ASN A 99 22.13 3.87 16.09
CA ASN A 99 23.12 4.43 17.04
C ASN A 99 23.51 5.89 16.72
N HIS A 100 23.11 6.45 15.57
CA HIS A 100 23.16 7.90 15.32
C HIS A 100 21.88 8.64 15.78
N HIS A 101 20.88 7.94 16.32
CA HIS A 101 19.72 8.54 16.98
C HIS A 101 19.98 8.95 18.44
N GLN A 102 21.10 8.56 19.03
CA GLN A 102 21.59 9.27 20.21
C GLN A 102 22.18 10.59 19.73
N ILE A 103 21.25 11.54 19.53
CA ILE A 103 21.54 12.96 19.57
C ILE A 103 22.21 13.19 20.93
N ASP A 104 23.54 13.25 20.93
CA ASP A 104 24.28 13.91 21.98
C ASP A 104 23.64 15.29 22.14
N ASN A 105 22.95 15.50 23.28
CA ASN A 105 22.31 16.75 23.66
C ASN A 105 23.31 17.93 23.83
N ASP A 106 24.56 17.78 23.41
CA ASP A 106 25.65 18.74 23.65
C ASP A 106 26.61 18.94 22.46
N GLY A 107 26.30 18.38 21.28
CA GLY A 107 27.07 18.59 20.04
C GLY A 107 26.33 19.49 19.04
N PRO A 108 26.99 20.45 18.34
CA PRO A 108 26.33 21.22 17.30
C PRO A 108 25.99 20.28 16.14
N LEU A 109 24.72 19.83 16.09
CA LEU A 109 24.11 19.15 14.93
C LEU A 109 24.61 19.81 13.65
N GLU A 110 25.32 19.04 12.80
CA GLU A 110 25.92 19.56 11.58
C GLU A 110 24.87 20.38 10.82
N LYS A 111 25.11 21.69 10.72
CA LYS A 111 24.21 22.58 9.99
C LYS A 111 24.27 22.19 8.53
N ASN A 112 23.31 21.40 8.07
CA ASN A 112 23.12 21.14 6.64
C ASN A 112 22.84 22.47 5.97
N ARG A 113 23.91 23.04 5.41
CA ARG A 113 23.87 24.32 4.72
C ARG A 113 23.08 24.11 3.45
N ARG A 114 22.11 24.99 3.19
CA ARG A 114 21.41 25.03 1.91
C ARG A 114 22.43 25.03 0.76
N LEU A 115 22.22 24.15 -0.22
CA LEU A 115 23.05 24.08 -1.40
C LEU A 115 23.12 25.47 -2.07
N SER A 116 24.32 25.89 -2.48
CA SER A 116 24.48 27.08 -3.31
C SER A 116 23.72 26.95 -4.64
N LEU A 117 23.39 28.07 -5.30
CA LEU A 117 22.69 28.03 -6.60
C LEU A 117 23.42 27.17 -7.64
N SER A 118 24.76 27.23 -7.70
CA SER A 118 25.54 26.37 -8.59
C SER A 118 25.41 24.88 -8.25
N GLN A 119 25.38 24.53 -6.96
CA GLN A 119 25.14 23.16 -6.51
C GLN A 119 23.70 22.71 -6.79
N GLN A 120 22.71 23.58 -6.62
CA GLN A 120 21.32 23.30 -6.98
C GLN A 120 21.19 23.03 -8.48
N SER A 121 21.85 23.80 -9.35
CA SER A 121 21.87 23.53 -10.79
C SER A 121 22.53 22.19 -11.13
N LYS A 122 23.63 21.84 -10.47
CA LYS A 122 24.28 20.53 -10.64
C LYS A 122 23.40 19.37 -10.14
N PHE A 123 22.69 19.58 -9.04
CA PHE A 123 21.72 18.63 -8.50
C PHE A 123 20.60 18.37 -9.52
N ILE A 124 20.01 19.43 -10.06
CA ILE A 124 18.95 19.36 -11.09
C ILE A 124 19.45 18.57 -12.30
N ALA A 125 20.63 18.95 -12.84
CA ALA A 125 21.22 18.27 -13.99
C ALA A 125 21.49 16.79 -13.71
N TYR A 126 21.98 16.46 -12.51
CA TYR A 126 22.21 15.07 -12.09
C TYR A 126 20.89 14.27 -12.01
N CYS A 127 19.86 14.82 -11.36
CA CYS A 127 18.55 14.17 -11.26
C CYS A 127 17.92 13.93 -12.64
N ASP A 128 17.97 14.94 -13.52
CA ASP A 128 17.49 14.84 -14.89
C ASP A 128 18.26 13.75 -15.68
N GLU A 129 19.59 13.73 -15.57
CA GLU A 129 20.43 12.72 -16.22
C GLU A 129 20.12 11.30 -15.69
N LYS A 130 19.95 11.15 -14.37
CA LYS A 130 19.63 9.85 -13.77
C LYS A 130 18.25 9.35 -14.17
N LEU A 131 17.23 10.20 -14.16
CA LEU A 131 15.90 9.84 -14.64
C LEU A 131 15.91 9.47 -16.11
N LEU A 132 16.62 10.24 -16.96
CA LEU A 132 16.76 9.92 -18.37
C LEU A 132 17.48 8.58 -18.59
N ASN A 133 18.52 8.30 -17.81
CA ASN A 133 19.25 7.03 -17.87
C ASN A 133 18.36 5.85 -17.44
N ILE A 134 17.57 6.01 -16.37
CA ILE A 134 16.61 5.01 -15.92
C ILE A 134 15.56 4.75 -17.02
N GLN A 135 14.97 5.81 -17.56
CA GLN A 135 13.99 5.72 -18.64
C GLN A 135 14.58 5.04 -19.88
N ARG A 136 15.80 5.39 -20.29
CA ARG A 136 16.48 4.78 -21.43
C ARG A 136 16.71 3.28 -21.22
N LYS A 137 17.22 2.88 -20.06
CA LYS A 137 17.41 1.46 -19.70
C LYS A 137 16.08 0.71 -19.67
N PHE A 138 15.03 1.33 -19.15
CA PHE A 138 13.68 0.76 -19.15
C PHE A 138 13.17 0.53 -20.57
N VAL A 139 13.21 1.56 -21.43
CA VAL A 139 12.81 1.45 -22.84
C VAL A 139 13.65 0.39 -23.59
N GLN A 140 14.95 0.28 -23.30
CA GLN A 140 15.81 -0.75 -23.87
C GLN A 140 15.40 -2.16 -23.47
N SER A 141 14.96 -2.37 -22.22
CA SER A 141 14.44 -3.66 -21.74
C SER A 141 13.15 -4.10 -22.43
N ARG A 142 12.43 -3.17 -23.11
CA ARG A 142 11.14 -3.44 -23.76
C ARG A 142 11.19 -3.72 -25.25
N GLY A 143 12.37 -3.77 -25.87
CA GLY A 143 12.47 -4.25 -27.26
C GLY A 143 13.53 -3.60 -28.14
N LEU A 144 14.27 -2.60 -27.65
CA LEU A 144 15.33 -1.96 -28.45
C LEU A 144 16.68 -2.68 -28.31
N ASN A 145 17.08 -3.06 -27.10
CA ASN A 145 18.31 -3.82 -26.88
C ASN A 145 18.28 -4.49 -25.49
N PRO A 146 17.85 -5.77 -25.38
CA PRO A 146 17.70 -6.44 -24.10
C PRO A 146 19.03 -6.64 -23.36
N GLN A 147 20.18 -6.53 -24.03
CA GLN A 147 21.49 -6.66 -23.39
C GLN A 147 21.87 -5.42 -22.57
N ASN A 148 21.36 -4.25 -22.94
CA ASN A 148 21.68 -2.98 -22.28
C ASN A 148 20.58 -2.46 -21.35
N GLY A 149 19.41 -3.11 -21.34
CA GLY A 149 18.28 -2.77 -20.48
C GLY A 149 18.31 -3.46 -19.12
N TYR A 150 17.27 -3.22 -18.32
CA TYR A 150 17.05 -3.99 -17.09
C TYR A 150 16.69 -5.44 -17.39
N SER A 151 17.40 -6.38 -16.76
CA SER A 151 17.07 -7.81 -16.82
C SER A 151 15.82 -8.18 -16.00
N GLY A 152 15.42 -7.32 -15.06
CA GLY A 152 14.23 -7.51 -14.24
C GLY A 152 13.93 -6.29 -13.37
N LEU A 153 12.75 -6.30 -12.74
CA LEU A 153 12.25 -5.20 -11.91
C LEU A 153 13.22 -4.85 -10.77
N LEU A 154 13.90 -5.85 -10.20
CA LEU A 154 14.85 -5.67 -9.11
C LEU A 154 15.92 -4.60 -9.37
N LEU A 155 16.51 -4.59 -10.57
CA LEU A 155 17.57 -3.64 -10.92
C LEU A 155 17.02 -2.22 -11.10
N LEU A 156 15.80 -2.10 -11.63
CA LEU A 156 15.11 -0.83 -11.73
C LEU A 156 14.83 -0.24 -10.34
N LEU A 157 14.36 -1.07 -9.39
CA LEU A 157 14.09 -0.64 -8.02
C LEU A 157 15.36 -0.14 -7.32
N VAL A 158 16.51 -0.76 -7.59
CA VAL A 158 17.81 -0.32 -7.04
C VAL A 158 18.22 1.05 -7.59
N ASP A 159 18.08 1.27 -8.91
CA ASP A 159 18.39 2.57 -9.51
C ASP A 159 17.46 3.68 -8.98
N PHE A 160 16.16 3.39 -8.81
CA PHE A 160 15.22 4.33 -8.17
C PHE A 160 15.55 4.60 -6.70
N LYS A 161 15.83 3.56 -5.90
CA LYS A 161 16.23 3.73 -4.50
C LYS A 161 17.46 4.60 -4.35
N SER A 162 18.49 4.37 -5.17
CA SER A 162 19.70 5.20 -5.12
C SER A 162 19.41 6.67 -5.43
N LEU A 163 18.49 6.95 -6.35
CA LEU A 163 18.09 8.32 -6.68
C LEU A 163 17.24 8.94 -5.56
N ILE A 164 16.31 8.19 -4.96
CA ILE A 164 15.52 8.62 -3.80
C ILE A 164 16.42 8.94 -2.62
N ASP A 165 17.37 8.07 -2.29
CA ASP A 165 18.35 8.29 -1.22
C ASP A 165 19.15 9.59 -1.45
N PHE A 166 19.59 9.82 -2.70
CA PHE A 166 20.31 11.04 -3.05
C PHE A 166 19.44 12.30 -2.90
N ILE A 167 18.20 12.27 -3.40
CA ILE A 167 17.27 13.39 -3.29
C ILE A 167 16.95 13.67 -1.83
N TRP A 168 16.66 12.63 -1.05
CA TRP A 168 16.32 12.76 0.36
C TRP A 168 17.50 13.23 1.20
N TYR A 169 18.71 12.75 0.90
CA TYR A 169 19.94 13.28 1.49
C TYR A 169 20.07 14.79 1.27
N SER A 170 19.67 15.32 0.11
CA SER A 170 19.71 16.77 -0.13
C SER A 170 18.71 17.56 0.72
N ILE A 171 17.67 16.90 1.26
CA ILE A 171 16.63 17.50 2.12
C ILE A 171 17.05 17.37 3.59
N GLU A 172 17.23 16.14 4.08
CA GLU A 172 17.44 15.87 5.51
C GLU A 172 18.93 15.70 5.89
N GLY A 173 19.79 15.39 4.92
CA GLY A 173 21.21 15.09 5.13
C GLY A 173 21.49 13.69 5.65
N ARG A 174 20.52 12.77 5.57
CA ARG A 174 20.70 11.37 5.95
C ARG A 174 20.88 10.49 4.70
N PRO A 175 21.97 9.69 4.62
CA PRO A 175 22.40 9.09 3.35
C PRO A 175 21.61 7.84 2.91
N ASN A 176 20.78 7.25 3.77
CA ASN A 176 19.97 6.08 3.45
C ASN A 176 18.56 6.29 3.97
N THR A 177 17.53 6.15 3.15
CA THR A 177 16.12 6.27 3.54
C THR A 177 15.54 5.09 4.31
N ASP A 178 16.27 3.98 4.46
CA ASP A 178 15.76 2.78 5.15
C ASP A 178 15.35 3.04 6.62
N TYR A 179 15.91 4.06 7.28
CA TYR A 179 15.50 4.41 8.66
C TYR A 179 14.04 4.88 8.73
N LEU A 180 13.49 5.42 7.64
CA LEU A 180 12.11 5.87 7.56
C LEU A 180 11.12 4.72 7.74
N LEU A 181 11.55 3.48 7.45
CA LEU A 181 10.74 2.28 7.65
C LEU A 181 10.58 1.90 9.12
N THR A 182 11.43 2.43 10.00
CA THR A 182 11.44 2.11 11.43
C THR A 182 11.11 3.30 12.33
N GLU A 183 11.14 4.52 11.79
CA GLU A 183 10.73 5.71 12.54
C GLU A 183 9.20 5.77 12.61
N ASP A 184 8.67 6.03 13.81
CA ASP A 184 7.25 6.28 13.98
C ASP A 184 6.90 7.65 13.32
N PRO A 185 5.93 7.68 12.38
CA PRO A 185 5.45 8.92 11.76
C PRO A 185 4.99 9.98 12.77
N LEU A 186 4.52 9.57 13.94
CA LEU A 186 3.99 10.45 15.00
C LEU A 186 5.09 11.09 15.85
N GLU A 187 6.27 10.48 15.93
CA GLU A 187 7.39 10.99 16.76
C GLU A 187 8.19 12.08 16.06
N THR A 188 8.15 12.16 14.72
CA THR A 188 8.90 13.19 13.97
C THR A 188 8.16 14.53 13.98
N SER A 189 8.27 15.25 15.09
CA SER A 189 7.62 16.55 15.23
C SER A 189 8.34 17.65 14.43
N GLN A 190 7.57 18.61 13.90
CA GLN A 190 8.11 19.83 13.29
C GLN A 190 9.08 20.58 14.24
N GLU A 191 8.97 20.34 15.54
CA GLU A 191 9.80 20.93 16.60
C GLU A 191 11.28 20.59 16.44
N GLN A 192 11.61 19.40 15.96
CA GLN A 192 13.00 18.98 15.70
C GLN A 192 13.72 19.89 14.68
N TYR A 193 12.96 20.56 13.81
CA TYR A 193 13.47 21.43 12.75
C TYR A 193 13.37 22.92 13.08
N PHE A 194 13.01 23.30 14.33
CA PHE A 194 12.95 24.70 14.72
C PHE A 194 14.29 25.41 14.52
N GLY A 195 14.27 26.57 13.85
CA GLY A 195 15.47 27.37 13.61
C GLY A 195 16.44 26.83 12.56
N ARG A 196 16.11 25.73 11.86
CA ARG A 196 16.92 25.24 10.72
C ARG A 196 16.54 25.97 9.43
N GLU A 197 17.54 26.27 8.61
CA GLU A 197 17.30 26.83 7.28
C GLU A 197 16.68 25.79 6.34
N SER A 198 15.88 26.27 5.39
CA SER A 198 15.30 25.40 4.37
C SER A 198 16.38 24.91 3.41
N THR A 199 16.46 23.59 3.28
CA THR A 199 17.20 22.87 2.23
C THR A 199 16.34 22.58 1.00
N TYR A 200 15.06 22.95 1.05
CA TYR A 200 14.07 22.69 0.01
C TYR A 200 14.14 23.74 -1.11
N PHE A 201 14.25 23.29 -2.35
CA PHE A 201 14.31 24.10 -3.57
C PHE A 201 13.61 23.44 -4.79
N GLY A 202 12.72 22.48 -4.57
CA GLY A 202 11.93 21.83 -5.64
C GLY A 202 12.16 20.32 -5.79
N GLN A 203 12.78 19.68 -4.80
CA GLN A 203 13.03 18.24 -4.79
C GLN A 203 11.75 17.39 -4.86
N SER A 204 10.62 17.90 -4.35
CA SER A 204 9.31 17.22 -4.40
C SER A 204 8.94 16.81 -5.82
N ALA A 205 9.19 17.66 -6.82
CA ALA A 205 8.83 17.40 -8.21
C ALA A 205 9.53 16.14 -8.76
N TYR A 206 10.77 15.90 -8.35
CA TYR A 206 11.51 14.69 -8.71
C TYR A 206 10.96 13.45 -8.01
N LEU A 207 10.64 13.55 -6.72
CA LEU A 207 10.05 12.45 -5.96
C LEU A 207 8.67 12.06 -6.53
N ILE A 208 7.82 13.03 -6.84
CA ILE A 208 6.51 12.82 -7.48
C ILE A 208 6.69 12.13 -8.83
N ARG A 209 7.63 12.59 -9.65
CA ARG A 209 7.94 11.95 -10.92
C ARG A 209 8.41 10.52 -10.76
N ILE A 210 9.28 10.24 -9.77
CA ILE A 210 9.73 8.89 -9.46
C ILE A 210 8.54 8.01 -9.05
N ALA A 211 7.64 8.50 -8.21
CA ALA A 211 6.45 7.75 -7.80
C ALA A 211 5.53 7.40 -9.00
N ASP A 212 5.36 8.35 -9.93
CA ASP A 212 4.59 8.17 -11.17
C ASP A 212 5.25 7.13 -12.09
N ASP A 213 6.53 7.33 -12.43
CA ASP A 213 7.32 6.45 -13.30
C ASP A 213 7.46 5.03 -12.70
N LEU A 214 7.61 4.91 -11.37
CA LEU A 214 7.76 3.63 -10.67
C LEU A 214 6.54 2.73 -10.90
N LEU A 215 5.32 3.28 -10.75
CA LEU A 215 4.09 2.52 -10.96
C LEU A 215 3.99 2.04 -12.42
N ASP A 216 4.14 2.97 -13.35
CA ASP A 216 4.00 2.69 -14.78
C ASP A 216 5.04 1.68 -15.27
N TYR A 217 6.26 1.71 -14.73
CA TYR A 217 7.31 0.76 -15.10
C TYR A 217 7.11 -0.60 -14.46
N THR A 218 6.65 -0.65 -13.20
CA THR A 218 6.40 -1.91 -12.47
C THR A 218 5.41 -2.79 -13.21
N GLU A 219 4.32 -2.21 -13.71
CA GLU A 219 3.28 -2.92 -14.48
C GLU A 219 3.80 -3.62 -15.74
N LYS A 220 4.96 -3.22 -16.27
CA LYS A 220 5.49 -3.82 -17.51
C LYS A 220 6.38 -5.02 -17.24
N PHE A 221 6.78 -5.29 -16.01
CA PHE A 221 7.57 -6.48 -15.70
C PHE A 221 6.68 -7.69 -15.41
N GLU A 222 6.98 -8.81 -16.06
CA GLU A 222 6.35 -10.08 -15.76
C GLU A 222 7.04 -10.71 -14.54
N MET A 223 6.24 -11.13 -13.56
CA MET A 223 6.70 -11.75 -12.32
C MET A 223 6.45 -13.25 -12.30
N LYS A 224 5.46 -13.75 -13.07
CA LYS A 224 5.11 -15.18 -13.18
C LYS A 224 6.25 -16.08 -13.63
N SER A 225 7.16 -15.56 -14.46
CA SER A 225 8.24 -16.32 -15.10
C SER A 225 9.48 -16.46 -14.22
N ILE A 226 9.48 -15.89 -13.02
CA ILE A 226 10.63 -15.83 -12.12
C ILE A 226 10.45 -16.83 -10.96
N THR A 227 11.54 -17.39 -10.45
CA THR A 227 11.52 -18.26 -9.26
C THR A 227 10.92 -17.56 -8.03
N LEU A 228 10.16 -18.29 -7.21
CA LEU A 228 9.47 -17.76 -6.03
C LEU A 228 10.37 -16.91 -5.11
N ASP A 229 11.58 -17.38 -4.79
CA ASP A 229 12.52 -16.63 -3.93
C ASP A 229 12.88 -15.24 -4.49
N LYS A 230 13.04 -15.15 -5.81
CA LYS A 230 13.36 -13.90 -6.50
C LYS A 230 12.13 -13.00 -6.61
N GLN A 231 10.95 -13.59 -6.77
CA GLN A 231 9.68 -12.87 -6.75
C GLN A 231 9.49 -12.20 -5.38
N ILE A 232 9.59 -12.95 -4.29
CA ILE A 232 9.51 -12.44 -2.90
C ILE A 232 10.55 -11.35 -2.66
N ALA A 233 11.81 -11.57 -3.04
CA ALA A 233 12.87 -10.57 -2.86
C ALA A 233 12.63 -9.27 -3.65
N THR A 234 11.98 -9.37 -4.82
CA THR A 234 11.65 -8.21 -5.65
C THR A 234 10.45 -7.45 -5.10
N LEU A 235 9.38 -8.16 -4.72
CA LEU A 235 8.19 -7.58 -4.10
C LEU A 235 8.54 -6.91 -2.76
N SER A 236 9.35 -7.58 -1.92
CA SER A 236 9.87 -7.01 -0.68
C SER A 236 10.52 -5.64 -0.89
N LYS A 237 11.31 -5.47 -1.95
CA LYS A 237 11.94 -4.19 -2.27
C LYS A 237 10.97 -3.17 -2.88
N LEU A 238 10.02 -3.62 -3.70
CA LEU A 238 8.98 -2.74 -4.25
C LEU A 238 8.19 -2.08 -3.12
N PHE A 239 7.69 -2.88 -2.18
CA PHE A 239 6.93 -2.38 -1.04
C PHE A 239 7.76 -1.49 -0.11
N LYS A 240 9.01 -1.88 0.19
CA LYS A 240 9.91 -1.00 0.97
C LYS A 240 10.09 0.35 0.30
N LEU A 241 10.24 0.39 -1.03
CA LEU A 241 10.36 1.64 -1.77
C LEU A 241 9.10 2.48 -1.68
N LEU A 242 7.91 1.85 -1.78
CA LEU A 242 6.63 2.53 -1.65
C LEU A 242 6.41 3.08 -0.23
N PHE A 243 6.74 2.33 0.82
CA PHE A 243 6.65 2.80 2.20
C PHE A 243 7.65 3.92 2.52
N ILE A 244 8.85 3.87 1.94
CA ILE A 244 9.80 4.99 2.00
C ILE A 244 9.19 6.24 1.33
N LEU A 245 8.62 6.10 0.14
CA LEU A 245 7.99 7.23 -0.56
C LEU A 245 6.82 7.79 0.24
N ASP A 246 5.98 6.93 0.82
CA ASP A 246 4.87 7.34 1.69
C ASP A 246 5.37 8.15 2.90
N SER A 247 6.41 7.67 3.56
CA SER A 247 7.04 8.37 4.70
C SER A 247 7.69 9.69 4.30
N ILE A 248 8.31 9.76 3.12
CA ILE A 248 8.89 11.00 2.59
C ILE A 248 7.79 12.02 2.32
N PHE A 249 6.72 11.61 1.64
CA PHE A 249 5.65 12.51 1.24
C PHE A 249 4.84 12.98 2.44
N SER A 250 4.51 12.11 3.39
CA SER A 250 3.83 12.51 4.62
C SER A 250 4.60 13.61 5.36
N ARG A 251 5.93 13.49 5.47
CA ARG A 251 6.81 14.53 6.03
C ARG A 251 6.81 15.82 5.22
N LEU A 252 6.82 15.73 3.90
CA LEU A 252 6.79 16.90 3.03
C LEU A 252 5.44 17.64 3.10
N ILE A 253 4.32 16.93 3.24
CA ILE A 253 2.99 17.52 3.43
C ILE A 253 2.94 18.28 4.75
N ASP A 254 3.40 17.64 5.82
CA ASP A 254 3.38 18.23 7.15
C ASP A 254 4.44 19.33 7.34
N GLY A 255 5.46 19.38 6.47
CA GLY A 255 6.62 20.26 6.67
C GLY A 255 7.52 19.77 7.81
N ALA A 256 7.54 18.47 8.08
CA ALA A 256 8.46 17.81 9.01
C ALA A 256 9.86 17.64 8.38
N VAL A 257 10.39 18.74 7.82
CA VAL A 257 11.67 18.83 7.12
C VAL A 257 12.40 20.12 7.50
N PRO A 258 13.72 20.24 7.28
CA PRO A 258 14.46 21.47 7.56
C PRO A 258 13.83 22.71 6.93
N GLY A 259 13.66 23.77 7.73
CA GLY A 259 12.98 25.00 7.32
C GLY A 259 11.45 24.95 7.38
N ARG A 260 10.86 23.83 7.80
CA ARG A 260 9.41 23.62 7.94
C ARG A 260 8.62 23.98 6.69
N VAL A 261 9.24 23.80 5.53
CA VAL A 261 8.62 24.10 4.25
C VAL A 261 7.71 22.94 3.89
N LYS A 262 6.42 23.24 3.73
CA LYS A 262 5.43 22.29 3.25
C LYS A 262 5.51 22.16 1.73
N MET A 263 5.14 20.98 1.24
CA MET A 263 4.90 20.75 -0.18
C MET A 263 3.83 21.71 -0.70
N SER A 264 3.93 22.10 -1.98
CA SER A 264 2.94 22.97 -2.61
C SER A 264 1.59 22.25 -2.73
N VAL A 265 0.48 23.01 -2.68
CA VAL A 265 -0.88 22.45 -2.85
C VAL A 265 -1.01 21.73 -4.20
N THR A 266 -0.42 22.29 -5.27
CA THR A 266 -0.44 21.68 -6.60
C THR A 266 0.29 20.33 -6.62
N ASP A 267 1.45 20.25 -5.99
CA ASP A 267 2.19 18.98 -5.85
C ASP A 267 1.42 17.98 -5.00
N SER A 268 0.73 18.45 -3.94
CA SER A 268 -0.12 17.62 -3.09
C SER A 268 -1.26 16.97 -3.87
N VAL A 269 -1.98 17.76 -4.68
CA VAL A 269 -3.07 17.24 -5.52
C VAL A 269 -2.56 16.22 -6.54
N ARG A 270 -1.41 16.50 -7.18
CA ARG A 270 -0.79 15.55 -8.11
C ARG A 270 -0.41 14.25 -7.42
N LEU A 271 0.17 14.35 -6.22
CA LEU A 271 0.55 13.19 -5.43
C LEU A 271 -0.67 12.37 -5.02
N THR A 272 -1.76 13.00 -4.57
CA THR A 272 -3.01 12.29 -4.22
C THR A 272 -3.50 11.43 -5.39
N SER A 273 -3.54 12.00 -6.60
CA SER A 273 -3.94 11.24 -7.80
C SER A 273 -3.01 10.05 -8.09
N ILE A 274 -1.70 10.22 -7.93
CA ILE A 274 -0.72 9.13 -8.11
C ILE A 274 -0.90 8.05 -7.03
N ALA A 275 -1.10 8.45 -5.77
CA ALA A 275 -1.28 7.54 -4.64
C ALA A 275 -2.55 6.69 -4.78
N GLU A 276 -3.69 7.32 -5.08
CA GLU A 276 -4.96 6.63 -5.35
C GLU A 276 -4.82 5.64 -6.51
N ARG A 277 -4.24 6.08 -7.63
CA ARG A 277 -4.01 5.23 -8.79
C ARG A 277 -3.07 4.06 -8.46
N THR A 278 -2.06 4.27 -7.62
CA THR A 278 -1.16 3.20 -7.16
C THR A 278 -1.93 2.15 -6.36
N ARG A 279 -2.78 2.57 -5.41
CA ARG A 279 -3.60 1.66 -4.58
C ARG A 279 -4.61 0.85 -5.40
N LEU A 280 -5.06 1.36 -6.54
CA LEU A 280 -5.95 0.63 -7.44
C LEU A 280 -5.19 -0.31 -8.39
N LYS A 281 -4.11 0.18 -9.00
CA LYS A 281 -3.41 -0.56 -10.05
C LYS A 281 -2.52 -1.69 -9.53
N LEU A 282 -1.92 -1.53 -8.35
CA LEU A 282 -1.03 -2.56 -7.81
C LEU A 282 -1.74 -3.88 -7.46
N PRO A 283 -2.93 -3.89 -6.81
CA PRO A 283 -3.70 -5.13 -6.64
C PRO A 283 -4.02 -5.78 -7.98
N TRP A 284 -4.49 -5.00 -8.97
CA TRP A 284 -4.78 -5.52 -10.31
C TRP A 284 -3.54 -6.12 -10.99
N PHE A 285 -2.38 -5.50 -10.82
CA PHE A 285 -1.12 -6.06 -11.28
C PHE A 285 -0.81 -7.40 -10.58
N PHE A 286 -1.06 -7.52 -9.27
CA PHE A 286 -0.81 -8.76 -8.52
C PHE A 286 -1.76 -9.89 -8.93
N GLU A 287 -3.05 -9.61 -9.08
CA GLU A 287 -4.05 -10.56 -9.61
C GLU A 287 -3.64 -11.05 -11.00
N ASN A 288 -3.28 -10.14 -11.89
CA ASN A 288 -2.82 -10.49 -13.24
C ASN A 288 -1.54 -11.33 -13.21
N GLN A 289 -0.68 -11.14 -12.21
CA GLN A 289 0.57 -11.86 -12.01
C GLN A 289 0.42 -13.11 -11.11
N ASP A 290 -0.80 -13.46 -10.68
CA ASP A 290 -1.09 -14.59 -9.79
C ASP A 290 -0.24 -14.55 -8.50
N ILE A 291 -0.14 -13.35 -7.92
CA ILE A 291 0.59 -13.06 -6.68
C ILE A 291 -0.43 -12.91 -5.56
N HIS A 292 -0.40 -13.82 -4.59
CA HIS A 292 -1.24 -13.81 -3.38
C HIS A 292 -0.40 -13.51 -2.14
N GLY A 293 -1.02 -13.24 -0.99
CA GLY A 293 -0.30 -13.05 0.27
C GLY A 293 0.00 -11.62 0.71
N TYR A 294 -0.07 -10.63 -0.18
CA TYR A 294 0.38 -9.27 0.12
C TYR A 294 -0.76 -8.28 0.43
N HIS A 295 -1.91 -8.78 0.89
CA HIS A 295 -3.09 -7.93 1.13
C HIS A 295 -2.80 -6.89 2.21
N TYR A 296 -2.07 -7.27 3.26
CA TYR A 296 -1.60 -6.33 4.27
C TYR A 296 -0.79 -5.19 3.66
N GLU A 297 0.28 -5.48 2.90
CA GLU A 297 1.14 -4.44 2.36
C GLU A 297 0.45 -3.56 1.32
N VAL A 298 -0.42 -4.15 0.49
CA VAL A 298 -1.25 -3.41 -0.46
C VAL A 298 -2.16 -2.42 0.26
N SER A 299 -2.76 -2.82 1.40
CA SER A 299 -3.62 -1.93 2.19
C SER A 299 -2.88 -0.71 2.74
N LYS A 300 -1.58 -0.87 3.03
CA LYS A 300 -0.71 0.14 3.66
C LYS A 300 -0.02 1.09 2.70
N ILE A 301 -0.11 0.88 1.38
CA ILE A 301 0.54 1.78 0.42
C ILE A 301 -0.11 3.17 0.45
N TYR A 302 0.71 4.20 0.62
CA TYR A 302 0.33 5.61 0.62
C TYR A 302 -0.77 5.96 1.65
N GLU A 303 -0.93 5.15 2.69
CA GLU A 303 -1.94 5.38 3.73
C GLU A 303 -1.67 6.73 4.43
N GLU A 304 -0.43 6.93 4.89
CA GLU A 304 -0.03 8.13 5.65
C GLU A 304 -0.13 9.40 4.79
N THR A 305 0.25 9.30 3.52
CA THR A 305 0.16 10.39 2.55
C THR A 305 -1.29 10.79 2.29
N LEU A 306 -2.15 9.81 2.01
CA LEU A 306 -3.55 10.07 1.68
C LEU A 306 -4.33 10.62 2.87
N GLU A 307 -4.10 10.10 4.08
CA GLU A 307 -4.71 10.64 5.30
C GLU A 307 -4.35 12.10 5.56
N ARG A 308 -3.14 12.52 5.20
CA ARG A 308 -2.69 13.92 5.36
C ARG A 308 -3.21 14.82 4.25
N CYS A 309 -3.30 14.33 3.02
CA CYS A 309 -3.89 15.08 1.91
C CYS A 309 -5.40 15.32 2.08
N ALA A 310 -6.09 14.50 2.86
CA ALA A 310 -7.53 14.63 3.12
C ALA A 310 -7.90 15.67 4.20
N LYS A 311 -6.91 16.20 4.94
CA LYS A 311 -7.10 17.20 6.00
C LYS A 311 -7.01 18.62 5.47
#